data_AF-A0A7J3MM01-F1
#
_entry.id   AF-A0A7J3MM01-F1
#
_cell.length_a   1.000
_cell.length_b   1.000
_cell.length_c   1.000
_cell.angle_alpha   90.00
_cell.angle_beta   90.00
_cell.angle_gamma   90.00
#
_symmetry.space_group_name_H-M   'P 1'
#
loop_
_entity.id
_entity.type
_entity.pdbx_description
1 polymer ?
#
loop_
_entity_poly.entity_id
_entity_poly.type
_entity_poly.pdbx_seq_one_letter_code
_entity_poly.pdbx_strand_id
1 'polypeptide(L)'
;REVMRQTNLIKLRDILRKKSSPEKFAYNPVELTDVFQNTGSKIISKALSKGDVVYGLKAPGFKGLLGMELQPGRRFGTELADYARVWGGLQGIIHTDELPGYGISEAEVKKVFEALKASEEDAAIIVVGEPARVEAALRAVYRRMLQAFNGVPCETRRALEDGNTDYLRPLPGSARMYPETDIPPIPITAERLERIKRALPKKPQEKVRELEEMGLSSHMAQQLVRSHYLPVFEKVLKNTSLSPLALASFLLNTLPYMRRESGREYDDEELIPLLRTFPSDLPREMIPDALVLFADKGMSLSEVYEELRRRKVGEDEVRAEAKKLVEENISYVREKGMGSVKMLMGRMMEKFRGLVDGSTVYRIIEEEVKRRLE
;
A
#
# COMPACT_ATOMS: atom_id res chain seq x y z
N ARG A 1 0.89 12.16 15.46
CA ARG A 1 -0.17 13.10 15.04
C ARG A 1 -1.40 13.03 15.94
N GLU A 2 -1.89 11.85 16.33
CA GLU A 2 -3.03 11.75 17.26
C GLU A 2 -2.74 12.37 18.64
N VAL A 3 -1.54 12.12 19.21
CA VAL A 3 -1.12 12.76 20.47
C VAL A 3 -1.23 14.29 20.40
N MET A 4 -0.76 14.89 19.30
CA MET A 4 -0.83 16.35 19.07
C MET A 4 -2.27 16.86 19.05
N ARG A 5 -3.18 16.16 18.36
CA ARG A 5 -4.62 16.47 18.34
C ARG A 5 -5.18 16.52 19.76
N GLN A 6 -4.91 15.49 20.54
CA GLN A 6 -5.43 15.37 21.91
C GLN A 6 -4.86 16.44 22.82
N THR A 7 -3.55 16.70 22.76
CA THR A 7 -2.92 17.79 23.51
C THR A 7 -3.51 19.15 23.14
N ASN A 8 -3.76 19.41 21.85
CA ASN A 8 -4.33 20.67 21.40
C ASN A 8 -5.82 20.81 21.78
N LEU A 9 -6.58 19.71 21.78
CA LEU A 9 -7.96 19.70 22.30
C LEU A 9 -8.03 19.97 23.81
N ILE A 10 -7.05 19.47 24.58
CA ILE A 10 -6.92 19.79 26.00
C ILE A 10 -6.61 21.28 26.20
N LYS A 11 -5.69 21.86 25.42
CA LYS A 11 -5.43 23.30 25.44
C LYS A 11 -6.67 24.11 25.07
N LEU A 12 -7.40 23.69 24.02
CA LEU A 12 -8.66 24.31 23.60
C LEU A 12 -9.68 24.29 24.74
N ARG A 13 -9.84 23.16 25.42
CA ARG A 13 -10.70 23.03 26.61
C ARG A 13 -10.32 24.03 27.69
N ASP A 14 -9.04 24.14 28.01
CA ASP A 14 -8.56 25.00 29.10
C ASP A 14 -8.76 26.48 28.79
N ILE A 15 -8.63 26.89 27.52
CA ILE A 15 -8.96 28.26 27.08
C ILE A 15 -10.48 28.48 27.08
N LEU A 16 -11.24 27.52 26.56
CA LEU A 16 -12.69 27.61 26.45
C LEU A 16 -13.35 27.75 27.84
N ARG A 17 -12.90 26.98 28.83
CA ARG A 17 -13.40 27.05 30.23
C ARG A 17 -13.14 28.39 30.91
N LYS A 18 -12.14 29.15 30.47
CA LYS A 18 -11.87 30.51 30.99
C LYS A 18 -12.81 31.55 30.39
N LYS A 19 -13.24 31.35 29.13
CA LYS A 19 -14.08 32.30 28.39
C LYS A 19 -15.58 32.04 28.56
N SER A 20 -15.98 30.77 28.66
CA SER A 20 -17.38 30.37 28.61
C SER A 20 -17.65 29.15 29.49
N SER A 21 -18.93 28.84 29.68
CA SER A 21 -19.40 27.66 30.41
C SER A 21 -20.40 26.87 29.55
N PRO A 22 -20.52 25.55 29.77
CA PRO A 22 -21.51 24.73 29.06
C PRO A 22 -22.96 25.25 29.22
N GLU A 23 -23.29 25.87 30.35
CA GLU A 23 -24.63 26.39 30.66
C GLU A 23 -25.02 27.59 29.79
N LYS A 24 -24.04 28.38 29.33
CA LYS A 24 -24.28 29.49 28.39
C LYS A 24 -24.58 28.98 26.97
N PHE A 25 -24.36 27.69 26.72
CA PHE A 25 -24.49 27.07 25.41
C PHE A 25 -25.93 26.56 25.22
N ALA A 26 -26.83 27.44 24.78
CA ALA A 26 -28.21 27.07 24.47
C ALA A 26 -28.35 26.61 23.02
N TYR A 27 -29.03 25.48 22.78
CA TYR A 27 -29.38 25.04 21.43
C TYR A 27 -30.54 25.89 20.88
N ASN A 28 -30.20 27.00 20.23
CA ASN A 28 -31.16 27.89 19.58
C ASN A 28 -30.69 28.24 18.16
N PRO A 29 -30.81 27.31 17.19
CA PRO A 29 -30.47 27.61 15.81
C PRO A 29 -31.43 28.65 15.24
N VAL A 30 -30.90 29.65 14.53
CA VAL A 30 -31.67 30.73 13.91
C VAL A 30 -31.57 30.60 12.40
N GLU A 31 -32.70 30.74 11.72
CA GLU A 31 -32.70 30.77 10.25
C GLU A 31 -32.09 32.10 9.76
N LEU A 32 -31.13 32.01 8.85
CA LEU A 32 -30.39 33.14 8.30
C LEU A 32 -30.59 33.28 6.78
N THR A 33 -31.54 32.54 6.20
CA THR A 33 -31.84 32.55 4.76
C THR A 33 -31.99 33.98 4.22
N ASP A 34 -32.68 34.86 4.96
CA ASP A 34 -32.89 36.27 4.60
C ASP A 34 -31.61 37.11 4.58
N VAL A 35 -30.65 36.78 5.44
CA VAL A 35 -29.35 37.49 5.51
C VAL A 35 -28.54 37.25 4.24
N PHE A 36 -28.72 36.09 3.60
CA PHE A 36 -27.90 35.62 2.48
C PHE A 36 -28.60 35.67 1.10
N GLN A 37 -29.79 36.27 0.97
CA GLN A 37 -30.51 36.34 -0.31
C GLN A 37 -29.69 36.98 -1.45
N ASN A 38 -28.86 37.98 -1.13
CA ASN A 38 -28.00 38.69 -2.08
C ASN A 38 -26.50 38.49 -1.77
N THR A 39 -26.12 37.30 -1.27
CA THR A 39 -24.72 37.01 -0.94
C THR A 39 -23.82 36.87 -2.16
N GLY A 40 -22.57 37.31 -2.04
CA GLY A 40 -21.51 37.05 -3.03
C GLY A 40 -21.01 35.60 -3.04
N SER A 41 -21.41 34.79 -2.05
CA SER A 41 -20.97 33.39 -1.93
C SER A 41 -21.68 32.48 -2.93
N LYS A 42 -20.91 31.94 -3.89
CA LYS A 42 -21.41 30.95 -4.88
C LYS A 42 -21.95 29.66 -4.24
N ILE A 43 -21.45 29.30 -3.06
CA ILE A 43 -21.86 28.08 -2.35
C ILE A 43 -23.28 28.26 -1.83
N ILE A 44 -23.52 29.38 -1.14
CA ILE A 44 -24.81 29.67 -0.51
C ILE A 44 -25.84 30.01 -1.58
N SER A 45 -25.51 30.85 -2.57
CA SER A 45 -26.46 31.23 -3.63
C SER A 45 -26.94 30.03 -4.45
N LYS A 46 -26.05 29.07 -4.74
CA LYS A 46 -26.40 27.83 -5.43
C LYS A 46 -27.28 26.91 -4.57
N ALA A 47 -27.05 26.85 -3.27
CA ALA A 47 -27.89 26.07 -2.36
C ALA A 47 -29.30 26.69 -2.26
N LEU A 48 -29.39 28.01 -2.04
CA LEU A 48 -30.66 28.74 -1.99
C LEU A 48 -31.49 28.57 -3.27
N SER A 49 -30.85 28.58 -4.45
CA SER A 49 -31.53 28.34 -5.74
C SER A 49 -32.20 26.96 -5.87
N LYS A 50 -31.78 25.99 -5.04
CA LYS A 50 -32.34 24.64 -4.99
C LYS A 50 -33.45 24.48 -3.94
N GLY A 51 -33.74 25.54 -3.18
CA GLY A 51 -34.67 25.49 -2.05
C GLY A 51 -34.03 25.02 -0.74
N ASP A 52 -32.70 24.97 -0.66
CA ASP A 52 -32.00 24.71 0.61
C ASP A 52 -32.11 25.92 1.55
N VAL A 53 -31.97 25.68 2.85
CA VAL A 53 -32.07 26.71 3.91
C VAL A 53 -30.70 26.98 4.54
N VAL A 54 -30.55 28.16 5.13
CA VAL A 54 -29.34 28.55 5.86
C VAL A 54 -29.69 28.72 7.33
N TYR A 55 -29.01 27.99 8.21
CA TYR A 55 -29.15 28.16 9.65
C TYR A 55 -27.82 28.53 10.31
N GLY A 56 -27.91 29.39 11.30
CA GLY A 56 -26.81 29.77 12.18
C GLY A 56 -26.99 29.20 13.58
N LEU A 57 -25.87 28.87 14.22
CA LEU A 57 -25.81 28.52 15.63
C LEU A 57 -24.75 29.36 16.32
N LYS A 58 -25.14 30.01 17.43
CA LYS A 58 -24.24 30.77 18.28
C LYS A 58 -23.27 29.80 19.00
N ALA A 59 -21.98 30.13 19.00
CA ALA A 59 -20.95 29.41 19.73
C ALA A 59 -20.26 30.32 20.78
N PRO A 60 -20.84 30.45 22.00
CA PRO A 60 -20.33 31.37 23.01
C PRO A 60 -18.88 31.12 23.45
N GLY A 61 -18.02 32.15 23.38
CA GLY A 61 -16.61 32.07 23.76
C GLY A 61 -15.70 31.27 22.83
N PHE A 62 -16.18 30.84 21.66
CA PHE A 62 -15.42 30.06 20.67
C PHE A 62 -14.62 30.91 19.68
N LYS A 63 -14.62 32.24 19.80
CA LYS A 63 -13.83 33.10 18.91
C LYS A 63 -12.34 32.78 18.98
N GLY A 64 -11.76 32.53 17.81
CA GLY A 64 -10.37 32.09 17.62
C GLY A 64 -10.12 30.62 17.98
N LEU A 65 -11.09 29.91 18.55
CA LEU A 65 -10.97 28.49 18.92
C LEU A 65 -11.43 27.55 17.82
N LEU A 66 -12.37 27.98 16.96
CA LEU A 66 -12.78 27.19 15.80
C LEU A 66 -11.65 27.12 14.77
N GLY A 67 -10.92 28.22 14.60
CA GLY A 67 -9.73 28.32 13.75
C GLY A 67 -8.47 27.67 14.33
N MET A 68 -8.48 27.22 15.60
CA MET A 68 -7.31 26.65 16.27
C MET A 68 -6.88 25.35 15.59
N GLU A 69 -5.61 25.29 15.20
CA GLU A 69 -5.02 24.11 14.58
C GLU A 69 -4.81 22.99 15.62
N LEU A 70 -5.40 21.81 15.34
CA LEU A 70 -5.29 20.63 16.19
C LEU A 70 -4.22 19.66 15.69
N GLN A 71 -4.15 19.50 14.37
CA GLN A 71 -3.15 18.73 13.65
C GLN A 71 -2.73 19.53 12.41
N PRO A 72 -1.56 19.25 11.80
CA PRO A 72 -1.14 19.93 10.58
C PRO A 72 -2.24 19.94 9.52
N GLY A 73 -2.72 21.13 9.14
CA GLY A 73 -3.77 21.33 8.15
C GLY A 73 -5.20 21.03 8.63
N ARG A 74 -5.41 20.75 9.92
CA ARG A 74 -6.73 20.45 10.50
C ARG A 74 -7.02 21.27 11.74
N ARG A 75 -8.15 21.97 11.72
CA ARG A 75 -8.60 22.86 12.78
C ARG A 75 -9.71 22.22 13.59
N PHE A 76 -10.09 22.84 14.70
CA PHE A 76 -11.29 22.42 15.43
C PHE A 76 -12.56 22.57 14.58
N GLY A 77 -12.65 23.59 13.73
CA GLY A 77 -13.70 23.70 12.72
C GLY A 77 -13.75 22.51 11.76
N THR A 78 -12.60 21.93 11.40
CA THR A 78 -12.53 20.71 10.58
C THR A 78 -13.09 19.49 11.33
N GLU A 79 -12.90 19.38 12.65
CA GLU A 79 -13.55 18.32 13.46
C GLU A 79 -15.07 18.48 13.46
N LEU A 80 -15.57 19.70 13.63
CA LEU A 80 -17.00 19.97 13.59
C LEU A 80 -17.58 19.67 12.20
N ALA A 81 -16.84 19.99 11.13
CA ALA A 81 -17.23 19.67 9.77
C ALA A 81 -17.34 18.15 9.54
N ASP A 82 -16.45 17.34 10.11
CA ASP A 82 -16.56 15.88 10.02
C ASP A 82 -17.82 15.36 10.73
N TYR A 83 -18.15 15.91 11.89
CA TYR A 83 -19.40 15.56 12.60
C TYR A 83 -20.62 15.95 11.77
N ALA A 84 -20.64 17.14 11.16
CA ALA A 84 -21.72 17.57 10.28
C ALA A 84 -21.85 16.65 9.05
N ARG A 85 -20.72 16.19 8.49
CA ARG A 85 -20.71 15.26 7.35
C ARG A 85 -21.26 13.89 7.72
N VAL A 86 -20.81 13.31 8.82
CA VAL A 86 -21.23 11.96 9.25
C VAL A 86 -22.70 11.93 9.64
N TRP A 87 -23.16 12.93 10.41
CA TRP A 87 -24.52 12.91 10.99
C TRP A 87 -25.56 13.59 10.11
N GLY A 88 -25.18 14.63 9.36
CA GLY A 88 -26.10 15.39 8.49
C GLY A 88 -25.93 15.11 7.00
N GLY A 89 -24.89 14.37 6.58
CA GLY A 89 -24.64 14.13 5.15
C GLY A 89 -24.33 15.40 4.36
N LEU A 90 -23.86 16.47 5.03
CA LEU A 90 -23.50 17.74 4.43
C LEU A 90 -22.02 17.78 4.02
N GLN A 91 -21.67 18.66 3.09
CA GLN A 91 -20.29 18.77 2.62
C GLN A 91 -19.33 19.35 3.68
N GLY A 92 -19.85 20.22 4.55
CA GLY A 92 -19.11 20.85 5.63
C GLY A 92 -19.93 21.90 6.36
N ILE A 93 -19.25 22.74 7.13
CA ILE A 93 -19.81 23.89 7.84
C ILE A 93 -18.98 25.13 7.50
N ILE A 94 -19.56 26.31 7.70
CA ILE A 94 -18.84 27.59 7.66
C ILE A 94 -18.80 28.12 9.09
N HIS A 95 -17.69 28.73 9.51
CA HIS A 95 -17.61 29.35 10.82
C HIS A 95 -16.89 30.70 10.79
N THR A 96 -17.17 31.54 11.78
CA THR A 96 -16.73 32.95 11.80
C THR A 96 -15.21 33.13 11.83
N ASP A 97 -14.44 32.20 12.40
CA ASP A 97 -12.97 32.29 12.38
C ASP A 97 -12.35 32.10 10.97
N GLU A 98 -13.13 31.65 9.98
CA GLU A 98 -12.73 31.58 8.57
C GLU A 98 -13.28 32.75 7.74
N LEU A 99 -13.95 33.72 8.37
CA LEU A 99 -14.57 34.87 7.72
C LEU A 99 -13.84 36.18 8.08
N PRO A 100 -13.79 37.18 7.18
CA PRO A 100 -14.38 37.20 5.83
C PRO A 100 -13.67 36.25 4.85
N GLY A 101 -14.47 35.47 4.12
CA GLY A 101 -14.02 34.34 3.31
C GLY A 101 -15.18 33.70 2.55
N TYR A 102 -14.89 32.83 1.58
CA TYR A 102 -15.92 32.12 0.78
C TYR A 102 -16.92 33.02 0.03
N GLY A 103 -16.59 34.29 -0.20
CA GLY A 103 -17.47 35.27 -0.85
C GLY A 103 -18.52 35.90 0.09
N ILE A 104 -18.40 35.70 1.40
CA ILE A 104 -19.26 36.33 2.42
C ILE A 104 -18.63 37.67 2.84
N SER A 105 -19.40 38.75 2.74
CA SER A 105 -18.95 40.11 3.07
C SER A 105 -18.91 40.36 4.59
N GLU A 106 -18.11 41.32 5.06
CA GLU A 106 -18.11 41.71 6.48
C GLU A 106 -19.49 42.23 6.94
N ALA A 107 -20.25 42.86 6.04
CA ALA A 107 -21.61 43.32 6.31
C ALA A 107 -22.56 42.13 6.56
N GLU A 108 -22.43 41.03 5.79
CA GLU A 108 -23.17 39.79 6.04
C GLU A 108 -22.77 39.18 7.40
N VAL A 109 -21.47 39.15 7.72
CA VAL A 109 -21.00 38.66 9.03
C VAL A 109 -21.63 39.45 10.17
N LYS A 110 -21.68 40.78 10.10
CA LYS A 110 -22.33 41.62 11.13
C LYS A 110 -23.81 41.27 11.31
N LYS A 111 -24.55 41.13 10.21
CA LYS A 111 -25.97 40.72 10.25
C LYS A 111 -26.16 39.34 10.90
N VAL A 112 -25.25 38.39 10.66
CA VAL A 112 -25.28 37.07 11.31
C VAL A 112 -25.10 37.20 12.83
N PHE A 113 -24.13 38.02 13.28
CA PHE A 113 -23.93 38.26 14.71
C PHE A 113 -25.15 38.93 15.37
N GLU A 114 -25.77 39.90 14.68
CA GLU A 114 -27.00 40.56 15.14
C GLU A 114 -28.17 39.56 15.27
N ALA A 115 -28.42 38.75 14.23
CA ALA A 115 -29.48 37.75 14.23
C ALA A 115 -29.29 36.68 15.32
N LEU A 116 -28.05 36.26 15.56
CA LEU A 116 -27.70 35.29 16.61
C LEU A 116 -27.56 35.91 18.01
N LYS A 117 -27.69 37.24 18.14
CA LYS A 117 -27.41 37.99 19.38
C LYS A 117 -26.05 37.59 19.98
N ALA A 118 -25.05 37.48 19.12
CA ALA A 118 -23.70 37.07 19.47
C ALA A 118 -22.84 38.29 19.86
N SER A 119 -22.02 38.13 20.89
CA SER A 119 -21.08 39.16 21.34
C SER A 119 -19.75 39.04 20.57
N GLU A 120 -18.86 40.02 20.75
CA GLU A 120 -17.55 40.00 20.09
C GLU A 120 -16.64 38.87 20.53
N GLU A 121 -16.91 38.18 21.65
CA GLU A 121 -16.12 37.03 22.11
C GLU A 121 -16.69 35.69 21.62
N ASP A 122 -17.88 35.73 21.01
CA ASP A 122 -18.58 34.56 20.49
C ASP A 122 -18.15 34.28 19.05
N ALA A 123 -18.32 33.02 18.63
CA ALA A 123 -18.26 32.62 17.25
C ALA A 123 -19.65 32.23 16.75
N ALA A 124 -19.81 32.09 15.44
CA ALA A 124 -21.01 31.51 14.85
C ALA A 124 -20.65 30.39 13.89
N ILE A 125 -21.53 29.40 13.82
CA ILE A 125 -21.47 28.30 12.86
C ILE A 125 -22.65 28.46 11.93
N ILE A 126 -22.39 28.39 10.63
CA ILE A 126 -23.38 28.51 9.56
C ILE A 126 -23.39 27.19 8.80
N VAL A 127 -24.58 26.64 8.61
CA VAL A 127 -24.81 25.38 7.92
C VAL A 127 -25.86 25.61 6.83
N VAL A 128 -25.59 25.06 5.66
CA VAL A 128 -26.42 25.24 4.45
C VAL A 128 -26.77 23.89 3.87
N GLY A 129 -28.04 23.68 3.54
CA GLY A 129 -28.53 22.47 2.89
C GLY A 129 -30.02 22.23 3.15
N GLU A 130 -30.44 21.00 2.86
CA GLU A 130 -31.81 20.55 3.10
C GLU A 130 -32.18 20.65 4.60
N PRO A 131 -33.38 21.17 4.98
CA PRO A 131 -33.75 21.45 6.37
C PRO A 131 -33.49 20.30 7.36
N ALA A 132 -33.88 19.07 7.01
CA ALA A 132 -33.70 17.89 7.87
C ALA A 132 -32.20 17.55 8.11
N ARG A 133 -31.38 17.71 7.07
CA ARG A 133 -29.92 17.48 7.15
C ARG A 133 -29.21 18.55 7.95
N VAL A 134 -29.63 19.81 7.77
CA VAL A 134 -29.13 20.97 8.51
C VAL A 134 -29.40 20.80 10.00
N GLU A 135 -30.60 20.39 10.38
CA GLU A 135 -30.93 20.13 11.78
C GLU A 135 -30.05 19.02 12.38
N ALA A 136 -29.90 17.89 11.68
CA ALA A 136 -29.06 16.77 12.13
C ALA A 136 -27.58 17.19 12.29
N ALA A 137 -27.04 17.94 11.32
CA ALA A 137 -25.68 18.46 11.36
C ALA A 137 -25.48 19.44 12.54
N LEU A 138 -26.39 20.41 12.72
CA LEU A 138 -26.32 21.39 13.80
C LEU A 138 -26.41 20.73 15.17
N ARG A 139 -27.28 19.73 15.35
CA ARG A 139 -27.34 18.95 16.60
C ARG A 139 -26.02 18.22 16.88
N ALA A 140 -25.41 17.61 15.86
CA ALA A 140 -24.13 16.91 16.03
C ALA A 140 -22.98 17.88 16.38
N VAL A 141 -22.91 19.00 15.67
CA VAL A 141 -21.92 20.07 15.89
C VAL A 141 -22.10 20.69 17.27
N TYR A 142 -23.34 20.98 17.68
CA TYR A 142 -23.69 21.43 19.03
C TYR A 142 -23.18 20.46 20.11
N ARG A 143 -23.48 19.16 19.98
CA ARG A 143 -23.00 18.14 20.92
C ARG A 143 -21.48 18.07 20.97
N ARG A 144 -20.80 18.18 19.82
CA ARG A 144 -19.34 18.15 19.78
C ARG A 144 -18.70 19.38 20.42
N MET A 145 -19.29 20.56 20.26
CA MET A 145 -18.88 21.78 20.97
C MET A 145 -19.08 21.64 22.48
N LEU A 146 -20.19 21.06 22.94
CA LEU A 146 -20.38 20.74 24.36
C LEU A 146 -19.28 19.79 24.88
N GLN A 147 -18.92 18.77 24.10
CA GLN A 147 -17.84 17.85 24.45
C GLN A 147 -16.47 18.53 24.55
N ALA A 148 -16.23 19.63 23.83
CA ALA A 148 -14.97 20.37 23.93
C ALA A 148 -14.73 20.98 25.33
N PHE A 149 -15.79 21.22 26.11
CA PHE A 149 -15.64 21.61 27.52
C PHE A 149 -15.13 20.47 28.41
N ASN A 150 -15.28 19.20 27.99
CA ASN A 150 -14.74 18.04 28.69
C ASN A 150 -13.34 17.67 28.18
N GLY A 151 -13.04 17.96 26.91
CA GLY A 151 -11.74 17.77 26.28
C GLY A 151 -11.82 16.84 25.08
N VAL A 152 -11.06 15.75 25.13
CA VAL A 152 -10.97 14.77 24.04
C VAL A 152 -12.16 13.79 24.12
N PRO A 153 -13.02 13.72 23.11
CA PRO A 153 -14.12 12.76 23.09
C PRO A 153 -13.61 11.34 22.78
N CYS A 154 -14.31 10.35 23.33
CA CYS A 154 -14.11 8.95 23.01
C CYS A 154 -14.84 8.61 21.69
N GLU A 155 -14.09 8.32 20.64
CA GLU A 155 -14.63 8.16 19.28
C GLU A 155 -13.78 7.19 18.43
N THR A 156 -14.39 6.64 17.38
CA THR A 156 -13.67 5.91 16.34
C THR A 156 -13.33 6.86 15.20
N ARG A 157 -12.05 6.85 14.80
CA ARG A 157 -11.51 7.70 13.75
C ARG A 157 -10.85 6.85 12.68
N ARG A 158 -10.84 7.32 11.43
CA ARG A 158 -10.14 6.67 10.32
C ARG A 158 -8.79 7.36 10.10
N ALA A 159 -7.77 6.58 9.74
CA ALA A 159 -6.45 7.09 9.38
C ALA A 159 -6.47 7.64 7.95
N LEU A 160 -5.82 8.79 7.75
CA LEU A 160 -5.61 9.43 6.45
C LEU A 160 -4.17 9.20 5.97
N GLU A 161 -3.93 9.36 4.66
CA GLU A 161 -2.61 9.12 4.03
C GLU A 161 -1.51 10.03 4.59
N ASP A 162 -1.87 11.25 4.99
CA ASP A 162 -0.96 12.19 5.62
C ASP A 162 -0.63 11.80 7.08
N GLY A 163 -1.30 10.79 7.65
CA GLY A 163 -1.17 10.36 9.04
C GLY A 163 -2.05 11.15 10.03
N ASN A 164 -2.94 12.02 9.55
CA ASN A 164 -4.02 12.60 10.35
C ASN A 164 -5.17 11.61 10.52
N THR A 165 -6.19 11.98 11.30
CA THR A 165 -7.37 11.16 11.54
C THR A 165 -8.65 11.96 11.40
N ASP A 166 -9.69 11.44 10.75
CA ASP A 166 -11.04 12.05 10.70
C ASP A 166 -12.07 11.28 11.52
N TYR A 167 -13.10 11.99 11.98
CA TYR A 167 -14.17 11.38 12.74
C TYR A 167 -14.99 10.43 11.84
N LEU A 168 -15.23 9.21 12.33
CA LEU A 168 -16.05 8.21 11.64
C LEU A 168 -17.37 7.96 12.36
N ARG A 169 -17.30 7.66 13.67
CA ARG A 169 -18.47 7.31 14.49
C ARG A 169 -18.13 7.37 15.99
N PRO A 170 -19.12 7.39 16.90
CA PRO A 170 -18.88 7.17 18.32
C PRO A 170 -18.22 5.81 18.58
N LEU A 171 -17.59 5.63 19.74
CA LEU A 171 -17.11 4.30 20.12
C LEU A 171 -18.27 3.30 20.13
N PRO A 172 -18.07 2.09 19.59
CA PRO A 172 -19.05 1.03 19.74
C PRO A 172 -19.26 0.73 21.23
N GLY A 173 -20.49 0.44 21.62
CA GLY A 173 -20.81 -0.02 22.96
C GLY A 173 -20.13 -1.36 23.27
N SER A 174 -20.10 -1.73 24.54
CA SER A 174 -19.58 -3.04 24.97
C SER A 174 -20.33 -4.17 24.27
N ALA A 175 -19.60 -5.11 23.68
CA ALA A 175 -20.20 -6.31 23.10
C ALA A 175 -20.86 -7.14 24.21
N ARG A 176 -22.12 -7.51 24.00
CA ARG A 176 -22.81 -8.51 24.84
C ARG A 176 -22.49 -9.88 24.26
N MET A 177 -21.80 -10.70 25.03
CA MET A 177 -21.46 -12.06 24.63
C MET A 177 -22.29 -13.05 25.44
N TYR A 178 -22.80 -14.07 24.77
CA TYR A 178 -23.37 -15.27 25.38
C TYR A 178 -22.63 -16.48 24.81
N PRO A 179 -22.53 -17.60 25.54
CA PRO A 179 -21.94 -18.81 25.00
C PRO A 179 -22.67 -19.28 23.74
N GLU A 180 -21.92 -19.55 22.66
CA GLU A 180 -22.47 -20.15 21.45
C GLU A 180 -22.86 -21.60 21.75
N THR A 181 -24.15 -21.91 21.72
CA THR A 181 -24.70 -23.21 22.13
C THR A 181 -24.68 -24.24 21.01
N ASP A 182 -24.60 -23.79 19.76
CA ASP A 182 -24.60 -24.68 18.60
C ASP A 182 -23.26 -25.42 18.45
N ILE A 183 -22.20 -24.87 19.05
CA ILE A 183 -20.85 -25.42 18.98
C ILE A 183 -20.51 -26.06 20.34
N PRO A 184 -20.31 -27.39 20.41
CA PRO A 184 -19.87 -28.02 21.65
C PRO A 184 -18.47 -27.51 22.04
N PRO A 185 -18.14 -27.45 23.34
CA PRO A 185 -16.80 -27.06 23.79
C PRO A 185 -15.71 -27.92 23.15
N ILE A 186 -14.67 -27.28 22.62
CA ILE A 186 -13.53 -27.96 21.98
C ILE A 186 -12.39 -28.07 22.99
N PRO A 187 -12.16 -29.22 23.66
CA PRO A 187 -11.06 -29.37 24.59
C PRO A 187 -9.71 -29.34 23.85
N ILE A 188 -8.74 -28.64 24.43
CA ILE A 188 -7.36 -28.61 23.94
C ILE A 188 -6.53 -29.51 24.86
N THR A 189 -6.26 -30.73 24.41
CA THR A 189 -5.44 -31.69 25.19
C THR A 189 -3.96 -31.29 25.19
N ALA A 190 -3.23 -31.70 26.23
CA ALA A 190 -1.79 -31.47 26.31
C ALA A 190 -1.04 -32.11 25.13
N GLU A 191 -1.46 -33.30 24.70
CA GLU A 191 -0.90 -33.98 23.52
C GLU A 191 -1.12 -33.15 22.24
N ARG A 192 -2.33 -32.61 22.04
CA ARG A 192 -2.63 -31.74 20.89
C ARG A 192 -1.75 -30.49 20.91
N LEU A 193 -1.58 -29.88 22.08
CA LEU A 193 -0.74 -28.69 22.23
C LEU A 193 0.73 -28.99 21.92
N GLU A 194 1.28 -30.07 22.48
CA GLU A 194 2.67 -30.47 22.24
C GLU A 194 2.92 -30.84 20.78
N ARG A 195 1.98 -31.54 20.13
CA ARG A 195 2.04 -31.83 18.69
C ARG A 195 2.13 -30.55 17.85
N ILE A 196 1.30 -29.55 18.14
CA ILE A 196 1.31 -28.26 17.42
C ILE A 196 2.61 -27.51 17.70
N LYS A 197 3.05 -27.45 18.96
CA LYS A 197 4.26 -26.74 19.37
C LYS A 197 5.51 -27.28 18.66
N ARG A 198 5.61 -28.60 18.48
CA ARG A 198 6.69 -29.25 17.72
C ARG A 198 6.60 -29.03 16.21
N ALA A 199 5.40 -28.73 15.69
CA ALA A 199 5.15 -28.49 14.27
C ALA A 199 5.10 -27.01 13.89
N LEU A 200 5.43 -26.08 14.80
CA LEU A 200 5.44 -24.65 14.49
C LEU A 200 6.48 -24.34 13.41
N PRO A 201 6.12 -23.57 12.38
CA PRO A 201 7.09 -23.12 11.39
C PRO A 201 8.11 -22.17 12.02
N LYS A 202 9.31 -22.13 11.44
CA LYS A 202 10.36 -21.17 11.81
C LYS A 202 9.87 -19.74 11.59
N LYS A 203 10.38 -18.78 12.37
CA LYS A 203 10.08 -17.37 12.15
C LYS A 203 10.65 -16.91 10.81
N PRO A 204 10.04 -15.92 10.14
CA PRO A 204 10.55 -15.38 8.88
C PRO A 204 12.04 -14.99 8.96
N GLN A 205 12.48 -14.38 10.07
CA GLN A 205 13.89 -13.97 10.25
C GLN A 205 14.84 -15.17 10.33
N GLU A 206 14.42 -16.26 10.96
CA GLU A 206 15.22 -17.50 11.06
C GLU A 206 15.30 -18.19 9.69
N LYS A 207 14.19 -18.17 8.93
CA LYS A 207 14.15 -18.71 7.58
C LYS A 207 15.05 -17.92 6.61
N VAL A 208 15.12 -16.58 6.74
CA VAL A 208 16.04 -15.76 5.95
C VAL A 208 17.50 -16.19 6.20
N ARG A 209 17.89 -16.37 7.46
CA ARG A 209 19.26 -16.82 7.80
C ARG A 209 19.58 -18.19 7.24
N GLU A 210 18.65 -19.15 7.34
CA GLU A 210 18.79 -20.48 6.75
C GLU A 210 19.02 -20.43 5.23
N LEU A 211 18.31 -19.54 4.53
CA LEU A 211 18.50 -19.35 3.09
C LEU A 211 19.83 -18.67 2.75
N GLU A 212 20.28 -17.72 3.57
CA GLU A 212 21.59 -17.09 3.43
C GLU A 212 22.73 -18.11 3.61
N GLU A 213 22.62 -19.00 4.59
CA GLU A 213 23.55 -20.12 4.80
C GLU A 213 23.58 -21.10 3.60
N MET A 214 22.48 -21.21 2.85
CA MET A 214 22.38 -21.97 1.59
C MET A 214 22.98 -21.24 0.38
N GLY A 215 23.55 -20.05 0.57
CA GLY A 215 24.23 -19.28 -0.47
C GLY A 215 23.34 -18.27 -1.21
N LEU A 216 22.14 -17.95 -0.70
CA LEU A 216 21.33 -16.85 -1.24
C LEU A 216 21.82 -15.51 -0.67
N SER A 217 21.70 -14.43 -1.46
CA SER A 217 21.93 -13.08 -0.94
C SER A 217 20.81 -12.68 0.02
N SER A 218 21.11 -11.79 0.97
CA SER A 218 20.10 -11.33 1.95
C SER A 218 18.85 -10.77 1.30
N HIS A 219 19.01 -10.02 0.21
CA HIS A 219 17.90 -9.50 -0.57
C HIS A 219 17.04 -10.62 -1.17
N MET A 220 17.66 -11.62 -1.80
CA MET A 220 16.95 -12.74 -2.42
C MET A 220 16.26 -13.62 -1.37
N ALA A 221 16.91 -13.87 -0.23
CA ALA A 221 16.33 -14.62 0.87
C ALA A 221 15.08 -13.91 1.45
N GLN A 222 15.15 -12.59 1.67
CA GLN A 222 14.00 -11.82 2.13
C GLN A 222 12.85 -11.80 1.12
N GLN A 223 13.17 -11.67 -0.17
CA GLN A 223 12.17 -11.74 -1.24
C GLN A 223 11.49 -13.12 -1.27
N LEU A 224 12.27 -14.19 -1.16
CA LEU A 224 11.73 -15.55 -1.17
C LEU A 224 10.83 -15.83 0.03
N VAL A 225 11.23 -15.41 1.23
CA VAL A 225 10.41 -15.61 2.45
C VAL A 225 9.08 -14.86 2.39
N ARG A 226 9.02 -13.72 1.70
CA ARG A 226 7.80 -12.93 1.51
C ARG A 226 6.98 -13.41 0.29
N SER A 227 7.52 -14.33 -0.49
CA SER A 227 6.91 -14.82 -1.72
C SER A 227 6.07 -16.07 -1.49
N HIS A 228 5.03 -16.22 -2.30
CA HIS A 228 4.23 -17.44 -2.37
C HIS A 228 5.03 -18.65 -2.89
N TYR A 229 6.21 -18.45 -3.47
CA TYR A 229 7.06 -19.52 -4.01
C TYR A 229 7.94 -20.21 -2.96
N LEU A 230 7.97 -19.75 -1.71
CA LEU A 230 8.77 -20.40 -0.64
C LEU A 230 8.45 -21.91 -0.49
N PRO A 231 7.17 -22.35 -0.43
CA PRO A 231 6.87 -23.78 -0.31
C PRO A 231 7.33 -24.59 -1.53
N VAL A 232 7.21 -24.04 -2.75
CA VAL A 232 7.70 -24.68 -3.98
C VAL A 232 9.21 -24.83 -3.92
N PHE A 233 9.91 -23.77 -3.55
CA PHE A 233 11.36 -23.78 -3.37
C PHE A 233 11.80 -24.88 -2.40
N GLU A 234 11.19 -24.97 -1.22
CA GLU A 234 11.54 -25.98 -0.21
C GLU A 234 11.21 -27.42 -0.66
N LYS A 235 10.10 -27.60 -1.37
CA LYS A 235 9.70 -28.91 -1.92
C LYS A 235 10.65 -29.36 -3.02
N VAL A 236 11.12 -28.45 -3.87
CA VAL A 236 12.01 -28.76 -5.00
C VAL A 236 13.44 -28.97 -4.53
N LEU A 237 13.92 -28.14 -3.60
CA LEU A 237 15.32 -28.15 -3.13
C LEU A 237 15.79 -29.52 -2.63
N LYS A 238 14.89 -30.34 -2.05
CA LYS A 238 15.22 -31.67 -1.52
C LYS A 238 15.70 -32.67 -2.58
N ASN A 239 15.24 -32.56 -3.83
CA ASN A 239 15.40 -33.59 -4.86
C ASN A 239 15.74 -33.00 -6.24
N THR A 240 16.34 -31.80 -6.30
CA THR A 240 16.71 -31.16 -7.57
C THR A 240 18.21 -31.18 -7.79
N SER A 241 18.62 -31.15 -9.05
CA SER A 241 20.01 -30.93 -9.47
C SER A 241 20.38 -29.43 -9.54
N LEU A 242 19.39 -28.55 -9.42
CA LEU A 242 19.56 -27.09 -9.51
C LEU A 242 20.18 -26.53 -8.23
N SER A 243 21.06 -25.54 -8.36
CA SER A 243 21.58 -24.85 -7.18
C SER A 243 20.50 -23.98 -6.53
N PRO A 244 20.53 -23.77 -5.19
CA PRO A 244 19.57 -22.93 -4.48
C PRO A 244 19.41 -21.55 -5.12
N LEU A 245 20.53 -20.94 -5.53
CA LEU A 245 20.54 -19.63 -6.19
C LEU A 245 19.78 -19.63 -7.53
N ALA A 246 19.97 -20.66 -8.35
CA ALA A 246 19.30 -20.73 -9.65
C ALA A 246 17.80 -20.98 -9.51
N LEU A 247 17.41 -21.87 -8.60
CA LEU A 247 16.01 -22.12 -8.30
C LEU A 247 15.32 -20.86 -7.78
N ALA A 248 15.95 -20.14 -6.84
CA ALA A 248 15.41 -18.89 -6.32
C ALA A 248 15.34 -17.80 -7.41
N SER A 249 16.36 -17.68 -8.26
CA SER A 249 16.37 -16.73 -9.38
C SER A 249 15.26 -17.04 -10.41
N PHE A 250 15.05 -18.32 -10.72
CA PHE A 250 13.97 -18.73 -11.62
C PHE A 250 12.61 -18.34 -11.04
N LEU A 251 12.32 -18.72 -9.79
CA LEU A 251 11.04 -18.46 -9.14
C LEU A 251 10.77 -16.97 -8.90
N LEU A 252 11.78 -16.17 -8.53
CA LEU A 252 11.60 -14.76 -8.18
C LEU A 252 11.72 -13.81 -9.36
N ASN A 253 12.50 -14.14 -10.39
CA ASN A 253 12.75 -13.24 -11.51
C ASN A 253 12.13 -13.76 -12.82
N THR A 254 12.48 -14.99 -13.19
CA THR A 254 12.17 -15.52 -14.52
C THR A 254 10.68 -15.86 -14.65
N LEU A 255 10.10 -16.51 -13.65
CA LEU A 255 8.69 -16.89 -13.66
C LEU A 255 7.75 -15.67 -13.64
N PRO A 256 7.97 -14.62 -12.81
CA PRO A 256 7.19 -13.38 -12.91
C PRO A 256 7.39 -12.61 -14.22
N TYR A 257 8.57 -12.72 -14.85
CA TYR A 257 8.80 -12.17 -16.18
C TYR A 257 7.95 -12.92 -17.23
N MET A 258 7.99 -14.25 -17.24
CA MET A 258 7.17 -15.08 -18.13
C MET A 258 5.69 -14.73 -18.00
N ARG A 259 5.17 -14.64 -16.77
CA ARG A 259 3.78 -14.25 -16.52
C ARG A 259 3.43 -12.88 -17.11
N ARG A 260 4.34 -11.91 -17.09
CA ARG A 260 4.08 -10.57 -17.67
C ARG A 260 4.05 -10.59 -19.20
N GLU A 261 4.91 -11.39 -19.82
CA GLU A 261 4.99 -11.49 -21.27
C GLU A 261 3.85 -12.34 -21.87
N SER A 262 3.56 -13.50 -21.28
CA SER A 262 2.59 -14.46 -21.83
C SER A 262 1.21 -14.37 -21.18
N GLY A 263 1.08 -13.74 -20.02
CA GLY A 263 -0.15 -13.75 -19.21
C GLY A 263 -0.44 -15.11 -18.54
N ARG A 264 0.40 -16.13 -18.75
CA ARG A 264 0.22 -17.48 -18.22
C ARG A 264 0.76 -17.59 -16.79
N GLU A 265 -0.06 -18.08 -15.87
CA GLU A 265 0.34 -18.43 -14.52
C GLU A 265 0.53 -19.94 -14.39
N TYR A 266 1.72 -20.40 -14.04
CA TYR A 266 2.00 -21.82 -13.83
C TYR A 266 1.78 -22.20 -12.36
N ASP A 267 1.15 -23.34 -12.13
CA ASP A 267 0.81 -23.81 -10.79
C ASP A 267 1.90 -24.69 -10.16
N ASP A 268 1.72 -25.05 -8.88
CA ASP A 268 2.65 -25.92 -8.15
C ASP A 268 2.78 -27.31 -8.79
N GLU A 269 1.72 -27.83 -9.43
CA GLU A 269 1.69 -29.16 -10.05
C GLU A 269 2.49 -29.20 -11.36
N GLU A 270 2.59 -28.07 -12.05
CA GLU A 270 3.41 -27.88 -13.24
C GLU A 270 4.87 -27.60 -12.88
N LEU A 271 5.10 -26.72 -11.90
CA LEU A 271 6.43 -26.24 -11.53
C LEU A 271 7.26 -27.31 -10.79
N ILE A 272 6.65 -28.02 -9.83
CA ILE A 272 7.40 -28.91 -8.95
C ILE A 272 8.01 -30.12 -9.70
N PRO A 273 7.27 -30.85 -10.56
CA PRO A 273 7.82 -32.00 -11.28
C PRO A 273 8.95 -31.60 -12.22
N LEU A 274 8.77 -30.51 -12.97
CA LEU A 274 9.77 -29.98 -13.88
C LEU A 274 11.05 -29.59 -13.13
N LEU A 275 10.94 -28.73 -12.11
CA LEU A 275 12.12 -28.22 -11.40
C LEU A 275 12.84 -29.30 -10.58
N ARG A 276 12.14 -30.35 -10.14
CA ARG A 276 12.77 -31.50 -9.47
C ARG A 276 13.55 -32.37 -10.44
N THR A 277 12.98 -32.65 -11.61
CA THR A 277 13.55 -33.61 -12.57
C THR A 277 14.42 -32.94 -13.64
N PHE A 278 14.55 -31.61 -13.60
CA PHE A 278 15.35 -30.88 -14.57
C PHE A 278 16.79 -31.43 -14.57
N PRO A 279 17.26 -31.92 -15.72
CA PRO A 279 18.50 -32.67 -15.75
C PRO A 279 19.70 -31.72 -15.75
N SER A 280 20.76 -32.10 -15.04
CA SER A 280 21.96 -31.28 -14.85
C SER A 280 22.76 -31.04 -16.13
N ASP A 281 22.54 -31.84 -17.17
CA ASP A 281 23.19 -31.67 -18.47
C ASP A 281 22.57 -30.54 -19.31
N LEU A 282 21.38 -30.05 -18.96
CA LEU A 282 20.74 -28.94 -19.65
C LEU A 282 21.08 -27.58 -19.01
N PRO A 283 21.33 -26.53 -19.81
CA PRO A 283 21.46 -25.17 -19.30
C PRO A 283 20.20 -24.72 -18.54
N ARG A 284 20.39 -23.97 -17.46
CA ARG A 284 19.29 -23.53 -16.58
C ARG A 284 18.43 -22.47 -17.27
N GLU A 285 18.98 -21.81 -18.27
CA GLU A 285 18.32 -20.86 -19.15
C GLU A 285 17.23 -21.52 -20.01
N MET A 286 17.23 -22.85 -20.14
CA MET A 286 16.20 -23.61 -20.86
C MET A 286 14.97 -23.95 -19.99
N ILE A 287 15.00 -23.70 -18.67
CA ILE A 287 13.86 -23.99 -17.78
C ILE A 287 12.56 -23.29 -18.24
N PRO A 288 12.57 -21.99 -18.67
CA PRO A 288 11.40 -21.34 -19.24
C PRO A 288 10.80 -22.09 -20.43
N ASP A 289 11.64 -22.50 -21.39
CA ASP A 289 11.20 -23.22 -22.58
C ASP A 289 10.67 -24.61 -22.20
N ALA A 290 11.33 -25.28 -21.25
CA ALA A 290 10.90 -26.55 -20.71
C ALA A 290 9.50 -26.45 -20.08
N LEU A 291 9.24 -25.36 -19.36
CA LEU A 291 7.94 -25.10 -18.74
C LEU A 291 6.84 -24.87 -19.78
N VAL A 292 7.13 -24.10 -20.83
CA VAL A 292 6.18 -23.90 -21.93
C VAL A 292 5.88 -25.21 -22.67
N LEU A 293 6.90 -26.02 -22.96
CA LEU A 293 6.70 -27.31 -23.64
C LEU A 293 5.91 -28.30 -22.76
N PHE A 294 6.19 -28.31 -21.45
CA PHE A 294 5.51 -29.19 -20.50
C PHE A 294 4.07 -28.75 -20.25
N ALA A 295 3.86 -27.51 -19.81
CA ALA A 295 2.58 -27.02 -19.33
C ALA A 295 1.64 -26.54 -20.46
N ASP A 296 2.18 -25.88 -21.50
CA ASP A 296 1.33 -25.29 -22.55
C ASP A 296 1.14 -26.22 -23.74
N LYS A 297 2.12 -27.08 -24.04
CA LYS A 297 2.00 -28.10 -25.11
C LYS A 297 1.63 -29.49 -24.62
N GLY A 298 1.56 -29.70 -23.30
CA GLY A 298 1.18 -30.99 -22.70
C GLY A 298 2.13 -32.14 -23.01
N MET A 299 3.39 -31.85 -23.35
CA MET A 299 4.40 -32.88 -23.59
C MET A 299 4.78 -33.56 -22.27
N SER A 300 5.16 -34.84 -22.31
CA SER A 300 5.75 -35.49 -21.14
C SER A 300 7.13 -34.93 -20.82
N LEU A 301 7.55 -34.96 -19.54
CA LEU A 301 8.88 -34.46 -19.14
C LEU A 301 10.03 -35.13 -19.91
N SER A 302 9.90 -36.42 -20.24
CA SER A 302 10.85 -37.13 -21.10
C SER A 302 10.96 -36.53 -22.49
N GLU A 303 9.83 -36.26 -23.14
CA GLU A 303 9.80 -35.67 -24.48
C GLU A 303 10.34 -34.23 -24.47
N VAL A 304 10.02 -33.46 -23.42
CA VAL A 304 10.55 -32.11 -23.22
C VAL A 304 12.08 -32.15 -23.14
N TYR A 305 12.65 -33.06 -22.35
CA TYR A 305 14.11 -33.14 -22.21
C TYR A 305 14.81 -33.63 -23.48
N GLU A 306 14.21 -34.56 -24.24
CA GLU A 306 14.74 -34.96 -25.54
C GLU A 306 14.74 -33.81 -26.55
N GLU A 307 13.64 -33.05 -26.62
CA GLU A 307 13.50 -31.89 -27.50
C GLU A 307 14.52 -30.79 -27.14
N LEU A 308 14.72 -30.52 -25.85
CA LEU A 308 15.73 -29.57 -25.39
C LEU A 308 17.15 -30.05 -25.68
N ARG A 309 17.43 -31.35 -25.55
CA ARG A 309 18.73 -31.92 -25.91
C ARG A 309 19.02 -31.84 -27.41
N ARG A 310 18.00 -31.94 -28.28
CA ARG A 310 18.17 -31.71 -29.72
C ARG A 310 18.51 -30.27 -30.06
N ARG A 311 18.02 -29.32 -29.25
CA ARG A 311 18.32 -27.89 -29.38
C ARG A 311 19.64 -27.49 -28.71
N LYS A 312 20.20 -28.35 -27.86
CA LYS A 312 21.47 -28.13 -27.19
C LYS A 312 22.60 -28.14 -28.22
N VAL A 313 23.32 -27.04 -28.26
CA VAL A 313 24.53 -26.88 -29.07
C VAL A 313 25.70 -27.48 -28.29
N GLY A 314 26.50 -28.34 -28.94
CA GLY A 314 27.69 -28.94 -28.33
C GLY A 314 28.83 -27.93 -28.13
N GLU A 315 29.72 -28.16 -27.16
CA GLU A 315 30.88 -27.28 -26.91
C GLU A 315 31.77 -27.12 -28.16
N ASP A 316 31.84 -28.12 -29.03
CA ASP A 316 32.62 -28.08 -30.26
C ASP A 316 32.09 -27.08 -31.29
N GLU A 317 30.76 -26.95 -31.42
CA GLU A 317 30.13 -25.96 -32.30
C GLU A 317 30.34 -24.54 -31.77
N VAL A 318 30.25 -24.36 -30.44
CA VAL A 318 30.57 -23.08 -29.79
C VAL A 318 32.04 -22.72 -29.99
N ARG A 319 32.95 -23.69 -29.88
CA ARG A 319 34.39 -23.48 -30.08
C ARG A 319 34.72 -23.16 -31.54
N ALA A 320 34.07 -23.81 -32.50
CA ALA A 320 34.23 -23.51 -33.92
C ALA A 320 33.76 -22.08 -34.26
N GLU A 321 32.61 -21.66 -33.74
CA GLU A 321 32.10 -20.30 -33.95
C GLU A 321 32.95 -19.26 -33.21
N ALA A 322 33.40 -19.55 -31.98
CA ALA A 322 34.30 -18.67 -31.24
C ALA A 322 35.61 -18.45 -31.99
N LYS A 323 36.20 -19.50 -32.57
CA LYS A 323 37.40 -19.41 -33.40
C LYS A 323 37.17 -18.52 -34.62
N LYS A 324 36.07 -18.73 -35.33
CA LYS A 324 35.69 -17.91 -36.48
C LYS A 324 35.51 -16.44 -36.10
N LEU A 325 34.81 -16.17 -35.00
CA LEU A 325 34.56 -14.82 -34.52
C LEU A 325 35.84 -14.10 -34.08
N VAL A 326 36.76 -14.82 -33.42
CA VAL A 326 38.08 -14.30 -33.05
C VAL A 326 38.94 -14.02 -34.29
N GLU A 327 38.90 -14.88 -35.31
CA GLU A 327 39.60 -14.67 -36.59
C GLU A 327 39.06 -13.44 -37.35
N GLU A 328 37.74 -13.28 -37.42
CA GLU A 328 37.10 -12.13 -38.06
C GLU A 328 37.39 -10.80 -37.35
N ASN A 329 37.74 -10.84 -36.05
CA ASN A 329 38.01 -9.66 -35.24
C ASN A 329 39.46 -9.60 -34.75
N ILE A 330 40.40 -10.24 -35.45
CA ILE A 330 41.80 -10.42 -35.03
C ILE A 330 42.53 -9.09 -34.77
N SER A 331 42.24 -8.05 -35.56
CA SER A 331 42.82 -6.71 -35.39
C SER A 331 42.45 -6.10 -34.04
N TYR A 332 41.18 -6.22 -33.67
CA TYR A 332 40.64 -5.75 -32.41
C TYR A 332 41.14 -6.57 -31.21
N VAL A 333 41.26 -7.90 -31.38
CA VAL A 333 41.81 -8.79 -30.35
C VAL A 333 43.28 -8.45 -30.04
N ARG A 334 44.09 -8.17 -31.07
CA ARG A 334 45.50 -7.75 -30.90
C ARG A 334 45.64 -6.37 -30.25
N GLU A 335 44.74 -5.43 -30.54
CA GLU A 335 44.77 -4.07 -29.99
C GLU A 335 44.31 -4.02 -28.53
N LYS A 336 43.23 -4.73 -28.20
CA LYS A 336 42.57 -4.66 -26.87
C LYS A 336 42.93 -5.82 -25.93
N GLY A 337 43.61 -6.86 -26.42
CA GLY A 337 43.95 -8.06 -25.67
C GLY A 337 42.72 -8.67 -24.99
N MET A 338 42.83 -8.98 -23.69
CA MET A 338 41.74 -9.52 -22.87
C MET A 338 40.51 -8.60 -22.77
N GLY A 339 40.64 -7.30 -23.06
CA GLY A 339 39.52 -6.36 -23.14
C GLY A 339 38.55 -6.63 -24.30
N SER A 340 38.95 -7.43 -25.29
CA SER A 340 38.12 -7.84 -26.44
C SER A 340 37.06 -8.90 -26.09
N VAL A 341 37.29 -9.69 -25.03
CA VAL A 341 36.42 -10.81 -24.61
C VAL A 341 34.99 -10.34 -24.38
N LYS A 342 34.79 -9.15 -23.79
CA LYS A 342 33.45 -8.61 -23.50
C LYS A 342 32.62 -8.35 -24.77
N MET A 343 33.24 -7.85 -25.84
CA MET A 343 32.56 -7.60 -27.11
C MET A 343 32.24 -8.91 -27.82
N LEU A 344 33.20 -9.83 -27.86
CA LEU A 344 33.04 -11.14 -28.48
C LEU A 344 31.98 -11.98 -27.76
N MET A 345 31.93 -11.89 -26.43
CA MET A 345 30.87 -12.49 -25.63
C MET A 345 29.50 -11.95 -26.02
N GLY A 346 29.35 -10.63 -26.24
CA GLY A 346 28.09 -10.03 -26.70
C GLY A 346 27.58 -10.66 -28.00
N ARG A 347 28.45 -10.81 -29.01
CA ARG A 347 28.10 -11.41 -30.31
C ARG A 347 27.83 -12.92 -30.23
N MET A 348 28.61 -13.65 -29.43
CA MET A 348 28.36 -15.09 -29.21
C MET A 348 27.02 -15.29 -28.48
N MET A 349 26.71 -14.44 -27.51
CA MET A 349 25.46 -14.51 -26.75
C MET A 349 24.25 -14.09 -27.58
N GLU A 350 24.39 -13.34 -28.68
CA GLU A 350 23.28 -13.12 -29.63
C GLU A 350 22.89 -14.40 -30.37
N LYS A 351 23.86 -15.27 -30.67
CA LYS A 351 23.65 -16.50 -31.44
C LYS A 351 23.33 -17.73 -30.59
N PHE A 352 23.90 -17.83 -29.39
CA PHE A 352 23.79 -19.01 -28.52
C PHE A 352 22.98 -18.76 -27.22
N ARG A 353 22.26 -17.63 -27.13
CA ARG A 353 21.46 -17.29 -25.94
C ARG A 353 20.48 -18.41 -25.59
N GLY A 354 20.53 -18.89 -24.35
CA GLY A 354 19.61 -19.93 -23.86
C GLY A 354 19.92 -21.35 -24.34
N LEU A 355 20.90 -21.52 -25.26
CA LEU A 355 21.28 -22.84 -25.80
C LEU A 355 22.49 -23.45 -25.08
N VAL A 356 23.35 -22.61 -24.50
CA VAL A 356 24.57 -22.99 -23.79
C VAL A 356 24.75 -22.10 -22.57
N ASP A 357 25.33 -22.64 -21.49
CA ASP A 357 25.66 -21.86 -20.30
C ASP A 357 26.66 -20.73 -20.65
N GLY A 358 26.34 -19.51 -20.24
CA GLY A 358 27.17 -18.32 -20.50
C GLY A 358 28.57 -18.44 -19.90
N SER A 359 28.73 -19.21 -18.82
CA SER A 359 30.05 -19.47 -18.23
C SER A 359 30.95 -20.29 -19.16
N THR A 360 30.39 -21.30 -19.83
CA THR A 360 31.08 -22.14 -20.82
C THR A 360 31.47 -21.32 -22.05
N VAL A 361 30.58 -20.47 -22.55
CA VAL A 361 30.86 -19.58 -23.68
C VAL A 361 31.99 -18.61 -23.34
N TYR A 362 31.97 -18.01 -22.14
CA TYR A 362 33.02 -17.11 -21.69
C TYR A 362 34.39 -17.82 -21.63
N ARG A 363 34.45 -19.01 -21.01
CA ARG A 363 35.68 -19.81 -20.91
C ARG A 363 36.27 -20.13 -22.29
N ILE A 364 35.44 -20.55 -23.24
CA ILE A 364 35.89 -20.90 -24.60
C ILE A 364 36.45 -19.68 -25.35
N ILE A 365 35.79 -18.52 -25.24
CA ILE A 365 36.28 -17.27 -25.84
C ILE A 365 37.59 -16.84 -25.19
N GLU A 366 37.69 -16.92 -23.86
CA GLU A 366 38.88 -16.55 -23.12
C GLU A 366 40.09 -17.42 -23.52
N GLU A 367 39.90 -18.73 -23.62
CA GLU A 367 40.92 -19.67 -24.09
C GLU A 367 41.40 -19.36 -25.52
N GLU A 368 40.48 -19.10 -26.45
CA GLU A 368 40.84 -18.85 -27.85
C GLU A 368 41.49 -17.48 -28.03
N VAL A 369 41.08 -16.45 -27.26
CA VAL A 369 41.75 -15.15 -27.25
C VAL A 369 43.17 -15.26 -26.68
N LYS A 370 43.37 -15.99 -25.57
CA LYS A 370 44.71 -16.21 -25.01
C LYS A 370 45.63 -16.94 -26.00
N ARG A 371 45.14 -18.01 -26.62
CA ARG A 371 45.89 -18.78 -27.63
C ARG A 371 46.34 -17.95 -28.84
N ARG A 372 45.65 -16.83 -29.15
CA ARG A 372 45.99 -15.94 -30.28
C ARG A 372 46.85 -14.75 -29.88
N LEU A 373 46.99 -14.50 -28.58
CA LEU A 373 47.84 -13.45 -28.01
C LEU A 373 49.21 -14.00 -27.57
N GLU A 374 49.27 -15.29 -27.25
CA GLU A 374 50.51 -16.11 -27.30
C GLU A 374 50.93 -16.36 -28.75
#